data_AF-A0A6J1QPL2-F1
#
_entry.id   AF-A0A6J1QPL2-F1
#
_cell.length_a   1.000
_cell.length_b   1.000
_cell.length_c   1.000
_cell.angle_alpha   90.00
_cell.angle_beta   90.00
_cell.angle_gamma   90.00
#
_symmetry.space_group_name_H-M   'P 1'
#
loop_
_entity.id
_entity.type
_entity.pdbx_description
1 polymer ?
#
loop_
_entity_poly.entity_id
_entity_poly.type
_entity_poly.pdbx_seq_one_letter_code
_entity_poly.pdbx_strand_id
1 'polypeptide(L)'
;MINTKGIQALQDAVLFNKNDYQGKCKKPTKNRQKKCPGTVTETTRSNFHIFIDLDMRTHRKKTHGLKYQLADVPITLNFIKQYRLIGVIEHISGHFIGYCRKPSGRWLKCDDMQLNVEGCDETTVITPIGAIYIAL
;
A
#
# COMPACT_ATOMS: atom_id res chain seq x y z
N MET A 1 9.60 7.78 6.91
CA MET A 1 8.25 8.16 6.46
C MET A 1 8.16 7.98 4.95
N ILE A 2 7.03 7.46 4.45
CA ILE A 2 6.72 7.44 3.02
C ILE A 2 6.51 8.90 2.59
N ASN A 3 7.60 9.55 2.17
CA ASN A 3 7.54 10.90 1.63
C ASN A 3 6.89 10.89 0.24
N THR A 4 6.72 12.07 -0.37
CA THR A 4 6.16 12.21 -1.72
C THR A 4 6.85 11.33 -2.77
N LYS A 5 8.18 11.14 -2.69
CA LYS A 5 8.92 10.22 -3.58
C LYS A 5 8.54 8.76 -3.34
N GLY A 6 8.37 8.36 -2.08
CA GLY A 6 7.90 7.04 -1.71
C GLY A 6 6.47 6.77 -2.19
N ILE A 7 5.57 7.75 -2.08
CA ILE A 7 4.21 7.66 -2.60
C ILE A 7 4.23 7.50 -4.13
N GLN A 8 5.07 8.28 -4.83
CA GLN A 8 5.20 8.15 -6.27
C GLN A 8 5.71 6.76 -6.68
N ALA A 9 6.74 6.24 -6.00
CA ALA A 9 7.25 4.89 -6.26
C ALA A 9 6.19 3.80 -6.02
N LEU A 10 5.36 3.96 -4.99
CA LEU A 10 4.23 3.05 -4.73
C LEU A 10 3.17 3.16 -5.83
N GLN A 11 2.85 4.38 -6.29
CA GLN A 11 1.94 4.59 -7.40
C GLN A 11 2.46 3.89 -8.66
N ASP A 12 3.74 4.07 -8.99
CA ASP A 12 4.37 3.44 -10.15
C ASP A 12 4.34 1.91 -10.03
N ALA A 13 4.58 1.34 -8.84
CA ALA A 13 4.50 -0.11 -8.60
C ALA A 13 3.06 -0.67 -8.74
N VAL A 14 2.06 0.06 -8.24
CA VAL A 14 0.64 -0.30 -8.41
C VAL A 14 0.22 -0.21 -9.88
N LEU A 15 0.75 0.76 -10.63
CA LEU A 15 0.53 0.92 -12.07
C LEU A 15 1.30 -0.12 -12.90
N PHE A 16 2.48 -0.56 -12.45
CA PHE A 16 3.29 -1.56 -13.15
C PHE A 16 2.65 -2.97 -13.09
N ASN A 17 2.00 -3.31 -11.98
CA ASN A 17 1.22 -4.55 -11.86
C ASN A 17 -0.15 -4.49 -12.58
N LYS A 18 -0.32 -3.59 -13.55
CA LYS A 18 -1.44 -3.62 -14.48
C LYS A 18 -1.34 -4.86 -15.37
N ASN A 19 -2.44 -5.59 -15.47
CA ASN A 19 -2.61 -6.57 -16.54
C ASN A 19 -2.79 -5.79 -17.86
N ASP A 20 -1.71 -5.59 -18.60
CA ASP A 20 -1.79 -5.10 -19.97
C ASP A 20 -2.47 -6.15 -20.84
N TYR A 21 -3.77 -5.97 -21.08
CA TYR A 21 -4.43 -6.66 -22.17
C TYR A 21 -3.91 -6.07 -23.48
N GLN A 22 -2.92 -6.74 -24.08
CA GLN A 22 -2.42 -6.37 -25.41
C GLN A 22 -3.53 -6.49 -26.45
N GLY A 23 -4.23 -5.38 -26.72
CA GLY A 23 -5.14 -5.26 -27.85
C GLY A 23 -4.33 -5.26 -29.15
N LYS A 24 -4.27 -6.39 -29.87
CA LYS A 24 -3.64 -6.44 -31.20
C LYS A 24 -4.50 -5.67 -32.21
N CYS A 25 -3.98 -4.60 -32.82
CA CYS A 25 -4.56 -4.04 -34.06
C CYS A 25 -4.58 -5.19 -35.10
N LYS A 26 -5.76 -5.70 -35.47
CA LYS A 26 -5.89 -6.60 -36.62
C LYS A 26 -5.53 -5.77 -37.85
N LYS A 27 -4.41 -6.08 -38.51
CA LYS A 27 -3.95 -5.36 -39.71
C LYS A 27 -5.06 -5.32 -40.78
N PRO A 28 -5.26 -4.18 -41.47
CA PRO A 28 -6.02 -4.21 -42.71
C PRO A 28 -5.23 -5.00 -43.77
N THR A 29 -5.92 -5.89 -44.45
CA THR A 29 -5.43 -6.71 -45.56
C THR A 29 -4.73 -5.87 -46.62
N LYS A 30 -3.61 -6.41 -47.12
CA LYS A 30 -2.73 -5.96 -48.22
C LYS A 30 -3.36 -4.92 -49.17
N ASN A 31 -3.42 -3.65 -48.77
CA ASN A 31 -3.29 -2.48 -49.63
C ASN A 31 -3.51 -1.20 -48.82
N ARG A 32 -2.50 -0.32 -48.88
CA ARG A 32 -2.41 1.04 -48.32
C ARG A 32 -1.89 1.13 -46.89
N GLN A 33 -0.79 1.87 -46.79
CA GLN A 33 -0.23 2.54 -45.61
C GLN A 33 -1.26 3.51 -44.97
N LYS A 34 -2.37 3.01 -44.44
CA LYS A 34 -3.23 3.80 -43.56
C LYS A 34 -2.79 3.52 -42.13
N LYS A 35 -2.34 4.57 -41.41
CA LYS A 35 -2.14 4.53 -39.95
C LYS A 35 -3.37 3.87 -39.33
N CYS A 36 -3.20 2.77 -38.57
CA CYS A 36 -4.30 2.13 -37.83
C CYS A 36 -4.86 3.24 -36.90
N PRO A 37 -6.10 3.73 -37.08
CA PRO A 37 -6.67 4.73 -36.16
C PRO A 37 -7.15 4.05 -34.86
N GLY A 38 -6.67 2.84 -34.58
CA GLY A 38 -7.15 2.00 -33.50
C GLY A 38 -6.96 2.69 -32.17
N THR A 39 -8.07 2.94 -31.49
CA THR A 39 -8.08 3.36 -30.10
C THR A 39 -7.72 2.15 -29.23
N VAL A 40 -6.64 2.25 -28.46
CA VAL A 40 -6.33 1.27 -27.42
C VAL A 40 -7.05 1.70 -26.16
N THR A 41 -7.93 0.84 -25.63
CA THR A 41 -8.55 1.04 -24.32
C THR A 41 -7.77 0.23 -23.30
N GLU A 42 -6.96 0.91 -22.49
CA GLU A 42 -6.30 0.30 -21.34
C GLU A 42 -7.30 0.19 -20.18
N THR A 43 -7.65 -1.03 -19.81
CA THR A 43 -8.48 -1.29 -18.62
C THR A 43 -7.58 -1.66 -17.46
N THR A 44 -7.40 -0.73 -16.52
CA THR A 44 -6.67 -1.02 -15.28
C THR A 44 -7.61 -1.61 -14.23
N ARG A 45 -7.27 -2.79 -13.72
CA ARG A 45 -7.94 -3.37 -12.55
C ARG A 45 -7.02 -3.29 -11.33
N SER A 46 -7.30 -2.36 -10.43
CA SER A 46 -6.56 -2.25 -9.17
C SER A 46 -7.08 -3.23 -8.12
N ASN A 47 -6.18 -3.74 -7.27
CA ASN A 47 -6.51 -4.63 -6.15
C ASN A 47 -7.43 -3.95 -5.14
N PHE A 48 -8.21 -4.73 -4.40
CA PHE A 48 -9.05 -4.20 -3.30
C PHE A 48 -8.25 -3.90 -2.04
N HIS A 49 -7.12 -4.57 -1.85
CA HIS A 49 -6.25 -4.41 -0.69
C HIS A 49 -4.83 -4.12 -1.16
N ILE A 50 -4.11 -3.30 -0.38
CA ILE A 50 -2.69 -3.04 -0.56
C ILE A 50 -2.01 -3.37 0.76
N PHE A 51 -0.98 -4.22 0.69
CA PHE A 51 -0.01 -4.39 1.76
C PHE A 51 1.29 -3.70 1.34
N ILE A 52 1.82 -2.86 2.23
CA ILE A 52 3.11 -2.21 2.05
C ILE A 52 4.05 -2.80 3.09
N ASP A 53 5.11 -3.46 2.62
CA ASP A 53 6.21 -3.88 3.46
C ASP A 53 7.03 -2.65 3.89
N LEU A 54 7.11 -2.43 5.20
CA LEU A 54 7.83 -1.31 5.81
C LEU A 54 9.07 -1.81 6.55
N ASP A 55 9.41 -3.09 6.46
CA ASP A 55 10.54 -3.66 7.16
C ASP A 55 11.87 -3.20 6.56
N MET A 56 12.46 -2.19 7.19
CA MET A 56 13.75 -1.63 6.78
C MET A 56 14.93 -2.35 7.44
N ARG A 57 14.71 -3.46 8.17
CA ARG A 57 15.78 -4.27 8.77
C ARG A 57 16.48 -5.06 7.67
N THR A 58 17.54 -4.49 7.11
CA THR A 58 18.35 -5.23 6.13
C THR A 58 19.21 -6.26 6.83
N HIS A 59 19.37 -7.42 6.19
CA HIS A 59 20.06 -8.63 6.67
C HIS A 59 21.54 -8.45 7.09
N ARG A 60 22.10 -7.23 7.02
CA ARG A 60 23.54 -7.00 7.23
C ARG A 60 23.94 -5.78 8.07
N LYS A 61 23.06 -4.81 8.40
CA LYS A 61 23.52 -3.56 9.07
C LYS A 61 22.58 -2.89 10.06
N LYS A 62 21.30 -3.26 10.15
CA LYS A 62 20.36 -2.63 11.09
C LYS A 62 19.80 -3.67 12.04
N THR A 63 20.28 -3.65 13.28
CA THR A 63 19.73 -4.47 14.37
C THR A 63 18.39 -3.94 14.87
N HIS A 64 18.06 -2.69 14.57
CA HIS A 64 16.85 -2.01 15.04
C HIS A 64 16.03 -1.48 13.86
N GLY A 65 14.72 -1.72 13.90
CA GLY A 65 13.77 -1.07 13.00
C GLY A 65 13.69 0.43 13.27
N LEU A 66 13.17 1.19 12.32
CA LEU A 66 12.96 2.62 12.49
C LEU A 66 11.66 2.83 13.27
N LYS A 67 11.70 3.71 14.26
CA LYS A 67 10.53 4.09 15.06
C LYS A 67 9.81 5.27 14.43
N TYR A 68 8.48 5.22 14.43
CA TYR A 68 7.60 6.24 13.87
C TYR A 68 6.34 6.39 14.71
N GLN A 69 5.71 7.55 14.66
CA GLN A 69 4.35 7.70 15.17
C GLN A 69 3.35 7.08 14.19
N LEU A 70 2.20 6.62 14.69
CA LEU A 70 1.10 6.21 13.81
C LEU A 70 0.66 7.36 12.87
N ALA A 71 0.79 8.62 13.31
CA ALA A 71 0.57 9.82 12.51
C ALA A 71 1.49 9.92 11.27
N ASP A 72 2.66 9.29 11.29
CA ASP A 72 3.61 9.31 10.16
C ASP A 72 3.20 8.36 9.03
N VAL A 73 2.22 7.48 9.26
CA VAL A 73 1.71 6.56 8.23
C VAL A 73 0.56 7.24 7.48
N PRO A 74 0.65 7.41 6.15
CA PRO A 74 -0.42 8.06 5.39
C PRO A 74 -1.76 7.36 5.60
N ILE A 75 -2.77 8.10 6.08
CA ILE A 75 -4.10 7.54 6.31
C ILE A 75 -4.86 7.24 5.02
N THR A 76 -4.45 7.88 3.92
CA THR A 76 -5.05 7.74 2.60
C THR A 76 -3.95 7.65 1.55
N LEU A 77 -4.15 6.77 0.56
CA LEU A 77 -3.33 6.72 -0.65
C LEU A 77 -4.23 7.03 -1.85
N ASN A 78 -3.82 8.01 -2.65
CA ASN A 78 -4.54 8.42 -3.86
C ASN A 78 -3.77 7.90 -5.08
N PHE A 79 -4.18 6.75 -5.61
CA PHE A 79 -3.68 6.19 -6.86
C PHE A 79 -4.79 6.28 -7.93
N ILE A 80 -4.97 5.25 -8.77
CA ILE A 80 -6.16 5.13 -9.65
C ILE A 80 -7.45 5.03 -8.81
N LYS A 81 -7.36 4.37 -7.66
CA LYS A 81 -8.40 4.33 -6.64
C LYS A 81 -7.88 4.99 -5.38
N GLN A 82 -8.80 5.50 -4.57
CA GLN A 82 -8.48 5.93 -3.21
C GLN A 82 -8.48 4.72 -2.29
N TYR A 83 -7.49 4.65 -1.41
CA TYR A 83 -7.39 3.63 -0.39
C TYR A 83 -7.28 4.28 0.98
N ARG A 84 -7.96 3.70 1.98
CA ARG A 84 -7.80 4.10 3.38
C ARG A 84 -6.96 3.10 4.14
N LEU A 85 -6.15 3.60 5.08
CA LEU A 85 -5.39 2.79 6.02
C LEU A 85 -6.37 2.06 6.95
N ILE A 86 -6.17 0.75 7.14
CA ILE A 86 -6.94 -0.07 8.08
C ILE A 86 -6.11 -0.61 9.23
N GLY A 87 -4.80 -0.69 9.05
CA GLY A 87 -3.92 -0.99 10.16
C GLY A 87 -2.44 -1.00 9.81
N VAL A 88 -1.64 -1.05 10.86
CA VAL A 88 -0.18 -1.11 10.85
C VAL A 88 0.25 -2.27 11.73
N ILE A 89 1.26 -3.01 11.29
CA ILE A 89 1.85 -4.12 12.04
C ILE A 89 3.17 -3.64 12.61
N GLU A 90 3.33 -3.75 13.93
CA GLU A 90 4.60 -3.59 14.61
C GLU A 90 5.23 -4.95 14.86
N HIS A 91 6.56 -5.01 14.77
CA HIS A 91 7.33 -6.11 15.33
C HIS A 91 8.11 -5.61 16.55
N ILE A 92 7.87 -6.26 17.69
CA ILE A 92 8.76 -6.22 18.85
C ILE A 92 9.49 -7.55 18.96
N SER A 93 10.51 -7.66 19.81
CA SER A 93 11.35 -8.87 19.88
C SER A 93 10.53 -10.14 20.12
N GLY A 94 10.38 -10.97 19.07
CA GLY A 94 9.67 -12.24 19.13
C GLY A 94 8.14 -12.12 19.14
N HIS A 95 7.58 -10.94 18.87
CA HIS A 95 6.14 -10.70 18.97
C HIS A 95 5.65 -9.64 17.97
N PHE A 96 4.38 -9.73 17.58
CA PHE A 96 3.75 -8.80 16.64
C PHE A 96 2.52 -8.14 17.26
N ILE A 97 2.38 -6.85 17.02
CA ILE A 97 1.24 -6.07 17.52
C ILE A 97 0.53 -5.43 16.32
N GLY A 98 -0.79 -5.56 16.28
CA GLY A 98 -1.62 -4.92 15.28
C GLY A 98 -2.19 -3.60 15.77
N TYR A 99 -2.00 -2.53 15.02
CA TYR A 99 -2.63 -1.23 15.26
C TYR A 99 -3.72 -1.02 14.22
N CYS A 100 -4.98 -1.15 14.61
CA CYS A 100 -6.13 -1.09 13.72
C CYS A 100 -6.77 0.30 13.74
N ARG A 101 -7.02 0.88 12.56
CA ARG A 101 -7.72 2.16 12.43
C ARG A 101 -9.17 1.93 11.99
N LYS A 102 -10.12 2.28 12.87
CA LYS A 102 -11.55 2.22 12.53
C LYS A 102 -11.92 3.29 11.49
N PRO A 103 -13.02 3.11 10.74
CA PRO A 103 -13.58 4.17 9.88
C PRO A 103 -13.84 5.48 10.64
N SER A 104 -14.17 5.40 11.93
CA SER A 104 -14.35 6.56 12.80
C SER A 104 -13.06 7.33 13.12
N GLY A 105 -11.90 6.89 12.62
CA GLY A 105 -10.59 7.47 12.93
C GLY A 105 -9.95 6.99 14.23
N ARG A 106 -10.68 6.24 15.07
CA ARG A 106 -10.15 5.68 16.34
C ARG A 106 -9.13 4.58 16.07
N TRP A 107 -8.05 4.59 16.85
CA TRP A 107 -7.03 3.54 16.84
C TRP A 107 -7.26 2.52 17.95
N LEU A 108 -6.98 1.27 17.63
CA LEU A 108 -7.00 0.14 18.55
C LEU A 108 -5.68 -0.61 18.49
N LYS A 109 -5.12 -0.95 19.64
CA LYS A 109 -3.97 -1.83 19.78
C LYS A 109 -4.47 -3.25 20.05
N CYS A 110 -4.14 -4.17 19.15
CA CYS A 110 -4.43 -5.59 19.22
C CYS A 110 -3.13 -6.33 19.52
N ASP A 111 -3.00 -6.80 20.75
CA ASP A 111 -1.83 -7.48 21.29
C ASP A 111 -2.32 -8.80 21.91
N ASP A 112 -1.93 -9.95 21.35
CA ASP A 112 -2.44 -11.25 21.79
C ASP A 112 -1.93 -11.68 23.19
N MET A 113 -0.91 -10.99 23.71
CA MET A 113 -0.44 -11.14 25.08
C MET A 113 -1.34 -10.39 26.07
N GLN A 114 -2.25 -9.54 25.60
CA GLN A 114 -3.22 -8.81 26.41
C GLN A 114 -4.62 -9.44 26.29
N LEU A 115 -5.37 -9.43 27.40
CA LEU A 115 -6.73 -9.98 27.43
C LEU A 115 -7.75 -9.13 26.67
N ASN A 116 -7.47 -7.83 26.49
CA ASN A 116 -8.39 -6.87 25.90
C ASN A 116 -7.70 -6.08 24.80
N VAL A 117 -8.50 -5.64 23.83
CA VAL A 117 -8.07 -4.67 22.83
C VAL A 117 -8.04 -3.28 23.46
N GLU A 118 -6.88 -2.64 23.42
CA GLU A 118 -6.66 -1.33 24.04
C GLU A 118 -6.93 -0.19 23.03
N GLY A 119 -7.39 0.96 23.53
CA GLY A 119 -7.40 2.18 22.75
C GLY A 119 -5.99 2.77 22.64
N CYS A 120 -5.65 3.36 21.51
CA CYS A 120 -4.45 4.16 21.35
C CYS A 120 -4.74 5.36 20.43
N ASP A 121 -3.73 6.18 20.15
CA ASP A 121 -3.87 7.36 19.31
C ASP A 121 -2.69 7.52 18.33
N GLU A 122 -2.80 8.53 17.47
CA GLU A 122 -1.85 8.79 16.40
C GLU A 122 -0.43 9.16 16.89
N THR A 123 -0.27 9.55 18.16
CA THR A 123 1.04 9.87 18.76
C THR A 123 1.81 8.62 19.21
N THR A 124 1.15 7.45 19.22
CA THR A 124 1.76 6.16 19.58
C THR A 124 2.98 5.88 18.71
N VAL A 125 4.14 5.71 19.35
CA VAL A 125 5.41 5.41 18.67
C VAL A 125 5.57 3.90 18.55
N ILE A 126 5.79 3.43 17.32
CA ILE A 126 5.87 2.02 16.96
C ILE A 126 7.08 1.73 16.07
N THR A 127 7.43 0.46 15.93
CA THR A 127 8.41 -0.05 14.95
C THR A 127 7.66 -0.78 13.82
N PRO A 128 7.10 -0.06 12.83
CA PRO A 128 6.24 -0.66 11.83
C PRO A 128 7.05 -1.54 10.88
N ILE A 129 6.48 -2.69 10.56
CA ILE A 129 7.00 -3.62 9.54
C ILE A 129 6.02 -3.78 8.38
N GLY A 130 4.78 -3.34 8.51
CA GLY A 130 3.83 -3.38 7.41
C GLY A 130 2.63 -2.46 7.64
N ALA A 131 2.04 -1.99 6.55
CA ALA A 131 0.80 -1.22 6.56
C ALA A 131 -0.21 -1.83 5.58
N ILE A 132 -1.48 -1.85 5.97
CA ILE A 132 -2.57 -2.45 5.20
C ILE A 132 -3.59 -1.37 4.86
N TYR A 133 -3.98 -1.33 3.59
CA TYR A 133 -4.99 -0.42 3.05
C TYR A 133 -6.10 -1.18 2.34
N ILE A 134 -7.30 -0.61 2.35
CA ILE A 134 -8.46 -1.10 1.59
C ILE A 134 -8.97 0.00 0.66
N ALA A 135 -9.41 -0.39 -0.53
CA ALA A 135 -10.05 0.51 -1.48
C ALA A 135 -11.35 1.10 -0.88
N LEU A 136 -11.61 2.36 -1.19
CA LEU A 136 -12.88 3.03 -0.97
C LEU A 136 -13.83 2.84 -2.16
#